data_AF-K2AUW1-F1
#
_entry.id   AF-K2AUW1-F1
#
_cell.length_a   1.000
_cell.length_b   1.000
_cell.length_c   1.000
_cell.angle_alpha   90.00
_cell.angle_beta   90.00
_cell.angle_gamma   90.00
#
_symmetry.space_group_name_H-M   'P 1'
#
loop_
_entity.id
_entity.type
_entity.pdbx_description
1 polymer ?
#
loop_
_entity_poly.entity_id
_entity_poly.type
_entity_poly.pdbx_seq_one_letter_code
_entity_poly.pdbx_strand_id
1 'polypeptide(L)'
;QTASIYSLMAPDHRIYEGSHYLGCAINTPAVYTASKAGVIGLTKHLATLWAEQGIRVNALCPGGVSSGQNNEFNKKYSARIPMGRMAEKIDIIGPMLFLVSDASRYMTGQVLYSDGGLSAW
;
A
#
# COMPACT_ATOMS: atom_id res chain seq x y z
N GLN A 1 6.03 6.86 -6.11
CA GLN A 1 4.58 6.71 -6.39
C GLN A 1 3.93 5.89 -5.28
N THR A 2 2.60 5.92 -5.13
CA THR A 2 1.89 5.16 -4.06
C THR A 2 0.94 4.11 -4.65
N ALA A 3 1.31 2.83 -4.47
CA ALA A 3 0.50 1.68 -4.81
C ALA A 3 -0.47 1.34 -3.65
N SER A 4 -0.81 0.07 -3.50
CA SER A 4 -1.60 -0.50 -2.40
C SER A 4 -1.30 -1.99 -2.37
N ILE A 5 -1.35 -2.64 -1.20
CA ILE A 5 -1.28 -4.11 -1.09
C ILE A 5 -2.15 -4.86 -2.11
N TYR A 6 -3.26 -4.28 -2.57
CA TYR A 6 -4.13 -4.89 -3.57
C TYR A 6 -3.57 -4.86 -4.99
N SER A 7 -2.36 -4.36 -5.20
CA SER A 7 -1.56 -4.60 -6.40
C SER A 7 -0.91 -5.98 -6.42
N LEU A 8 -0.73 -6.59 -5.24
CA LEU A 8 -0.12 -7.92 -5.04
C LEU A 8 -1.16 -8.97 -4.66
N MET A 9 -2.15 -8.60 -3.84
CA MET A 9 -3.13 -9.52 -3.28
C MET A 9 -4.55 -9.18 -3.72
N ALA A 10 -5.41 -10.18 -3.79
CA ALA A 10 -6.85 -9.96 -3.93
C ALA A 10 -7.46 -9.48 -2.60
N PRO A 11 -8.53 -8.68 -2.64
CA PRO A 11 -9.27 -8.32 -1.44
C PRO A 11 -10.04 -9.50 -0.86
N ASP A 12 -10.08 -9.60 0.46
CA ASP A 12 -11.00 -10.48 1.15
C ASP A 12 -12.32 -9.74 1.32
N HIS A 13 -13.36 -10.13 0.58
CA HIS A 13 -14.62 -9.41 0.59
C HIS A 13 -15.34 -9.43 1.96
N ARG A 14 -15.04 -10.42 2.82
CA ARG A 14 -15.69 -10.60 4.13
C ARG A 14 -15.38 -9.46 5.10
N ILE A 15 -14.26 -8.76 4.92
CA ILE A 15 -13.90 -7.61 5.79
C ILE A 15 -14.82 -6.41 5.60
N TYR A 16 -15.59 -6.35 4.52
CA TYR A 16 -16.43 -5.22 4.16
C TYR A 16 -17.88 -5.33 4.68
N GLU A 17 -18.30 -6.52 5.11
CA GLU A 17 -19.64 -6.73 5.66
C GLU A 17 -19.81 -5.97 6.99
N GLY A 18 -20.80 -5.07 7.07
CA GLY A 18 -21.03 -4.21 8.24
C GLY A 18 -19.97 -3.10 8.44
N SER A 19 -19.01 -3.01 7.53
CA SER A 19 -17.91 -2.06 7.62
C SER A 19 -18.27 -0.74 6.97
N HIS A 20 -17.84 0.35 7.61
CA HIS A 20 -18.13 1.71 7.16
C HIS A 20 -16.88 2.56 7.20
N TYR A 21 -16.81 3.53 6.28
CA TYR A 21 -15.82 4.60 6.26
C TYR A 21 -16.54 5.94 6.30
N LEU A 22 -16.27 6.73 7.34
CA LEU A 22 -16.92 8.03 7.55
C LEU A 22 -18.46 7.96 7.46
N GLY A 23 -19.06 6.88 7.98
CA GLY A 23 -20.50 6.66 8.00
C GLY A 23 -21.09 6.01 6.73
N CYS A 24 -20.32 5.84 5.66
CA CYS A 24 -20.77 5.20 4.43
C CYS A 24 -20.26 3.75 4.34
N ALA A 25 -21.03 2.84 3.73
CA ALA A 25 -20.56 1.48 3.49
C ALA A 25 -19.25 1.50 2.68
N ILE A 26 -18.25 0.76 3.14
CA ILE A 26 -16.95 0.67 2.46
C ILE A 26 -16.86 -0.61 1.63
N ASN A 27 -16.29 -0.52 0.43
CA ASN A 27 -15.94 -1.66 -0.41
C ASN A 27 -14.57 -1.43 -1.08
N THR A 28 -14.15 -2.37 -1.93
CA THR A 28 -13.04 -2.15 -2.86
C THR A 28 -13.43 -2.63 -4.26
N PRO A 29 -13.65 -1.70 -5.21
CA PRO A 29 -14.05 -2.07 -6.56
C PRO A 29 -12.84 -2.58 -7.36
N ALA A 30 -13.09 -3.44 -8.37
CA ALA A 30 -12.02 -4.04 -9.19
C ALA A 30 -11.10 -3.01 -9.87
N VAL A 31 -11.62 -1.82 -10.19
CA VAL A 31 -10.84 -0.70 -10.75
C VAL A 31 -9.71 -0.25 -9.80
N TYR A 32 -9.89 -0.39 -8.48
CA TYR A 32 -8.86 -0.08 -7.50
C TYR A 32 -7.68 -1.04 -7.61
N THR A 33 -7.94 -2.36 -7.62
CA THR A 33 -6.94 -3.40 -7.85
C THR A 33 -6.20 -3.17 -9.18
N ALA A 34 -6.94 -2.98 -10.28
CA ALA A 34 -6.36 -2.77 -11.60
C ALA A 34 -5.47 -1.52 -11.66
N SER A 35 -5.96 -0.38 -11.16
CA SER A 35 -5.19 0.86 -11.16
C SER A 35 -3.95 0.80 -10.27
N LYS A 36 -4.04 0.18 -9.08
CA LYS A 36 -2.90 0.04 -8.17
C LYS A 36 -1.85 -0.96 -8.66
N ALA A 37 -2.25 -2.00 -9.39
CA ALA A 37 -1.31 -2.85 -10.13
C ALA A 37 -0.63 -2.07 -11.28
N GLY A 38 -1.38 -1.22 -11.99
CA GLY A 38 -0.85 -0.33 -13.03
C GLY A 38 0.25 0.60 -12.52
N VAL A 39 0.15 1.12 -11.29
CA VAL A 39 1.20 1.94 -10.65
C VAL A 39 2.53 1.17 -10.53
N ILE A 40 2.50 -0.14 -10.28
CA ILE A 40 3.73 -0.96 -10.25
C ILE A 40 4.37 -1.01 -11.63
N GLY A 41 3.58 -1.31 -12.67
CA GLY A 41 4.06 -1.33 -14.05
C GLY A 41 4.66 0.01 -14.47
N LEU A 42 3.96 1.11 -14.17
CA LEU A 42 4.42 2.47 -14.43
C LEU A 42 5.72 2.80 -13.69
N THR A 43 5.84 2.37 -12.43
CA THR A 43 7.07 2.57 -11.64
C THR A 43 8.27 1.91 -12.31
N LYS A 44 8.13 0.66 -12.78
CA LYS A 44 9.21 -0.05 -13.47
C LYS A 44 9.56 0.61 -14.81
N HIS A 45 8.55 0.98 -15.60
CA HIS A 45 8.75 1.63 -16.88
C HIS A 45 9.51 2.96 -16.75
N LEU A 46 9.08 3.83 -15.83
CA LEU A 46 9.72 5.11 -15.60
C LEU A 46 11.11 4.97 -14.97
N ALA A 47 11.32 3.95 -14.13
CA ALA A 47 12.63 3.68 -13.54
C ALA A 47 13.70 3.39 -14.60
N THR A 48 13.36 2.62 -15.65
CA THR A 48 14.29 2.34 -16.76
C THR A 48 14.39 3.50 -17.73
N LEU A 49 13.27 4.22 -17.95
CA LEU A 49 13.23 5.36 -18.86
C LEU A 49 14.10 6.53 -18.37
N TRP A 50 14.15 6.75 -17.05
CA TRP A 50 14.81 7.92 -16.47
C TRP A 50 16.15 7.65 -15.77
N ALA A 51 16.67 6.41 -15.86
CA ALA A 51 17.87 5.99 -15.16
C ALA A 51 19.12 6.79 -15.58
N GLU A 52 19.29 7.05 -16.88
CA GLU A 52 20.45 7.78 -17.42
C GLU A 52 20.48 9.26 -17.00
N GLN A 53 19.32 9.82 -16.63
CA GLN A 53 19.22 11.18 -16.09
C GLN A 53 19.43 11.22 -14.56
N GLY A 54 19.82 10.11 -13.96
CA GLY A 54 20.04 10.00 -12.51
C GLY A 54 18.75 10.06 -11.67
N ILE A 55 17.58 9.89 -12.28
CA ILE A 55 16.30 9.90 -11.57
C ILE A 55 15.93 8.49 -11.13
N ARG A 56 15.65 8.33 -9.83
CA ARG A 56 15.16 7.08 -9.25
C ARG A 56 13.64 7.10 -9.18
N VAL A 57 12.99 5.99 -9.55
CA VAL A 57 11.53 5.86 -9.47
C VAL A 57 11.18 4.61 -8.70
N ASN A 58 10.55 4.75 -7.54
CA ASN A 58 10.10 3.63 -6.70
C ASN A 58 8.63 3.82 -6.28
N ALA A 59 8.01 2.73 -5.84
CA ALA A 59 6.66 2.72 -5.29
C ALA A 59 6.68 2.36 -3.81
N LEU A 60 5.89 3.09 -3.02
CA LEU A 60 5.51 2.67 -1.67
C LEU A 60 4.15 1.97 -1.75
N CYS A 61 4.02 0.86 -1.04
CA CYS A 61 2.86 0.00 -1.07
C CYS A 61 2.33 -0.22 0.36
N PRO A 62 1.45 0.67 0.85
CA PRO A 62 0.88 0.55 2.18
C PRO A 62 -0.15 -0.57 2.27
N GLY A 63 -0.22 -1.21 3.44
CA GLY A 63 -1.42 -1.87 3.92
C GLY A 63 -2.53 -0.86 4.28
N GLY A 64 -3.56 -1.34 4.96
CA GLY A 64 -4.66 -0.50 5.42
C GLY A 64 -4.20 0.48 6.50
N VAL A 65 -4.31 1.78 6.19
CA VAL A 65 -4.01 2.88 7.10
C VAL A 65 -5.30 3.37 7.74
N SER A 66 -5.30 3.50 9.06
CA SER A 66 -6.45 4.00 9.82
C SER A 66 -6.69 5.48 9.50
N SER A 67 -7.89 5.80 9.02
CA SER A 67 -8.25 7.16 8.61
C SER A 67 -9.74 7.50 8.72
N GLY A 68 -10.57 6.61 9.28
CA GLY A 68 -12.03 6.84 9.41
C GLY A 68 -12.89 5.58 9.26
N GLN A 69 -12.26 4.40 9.20
CA GLN A 69 -12.95 3.12 9.20
C GLN A 69 -13.55 2.84 10.59
N ASN A 70 -14.74 2.25 10.62
CA ASN A 70 -15.39 1.87 11.87
C ASN A 70 -14.67 0.71 12.58
N ASN A 71 -15.03 0.47 13.85
CA ASN A 71 -14.42 -0.59 14.67
C ASN A 71 -14.56 -1.98 14.04
N GLU A 72 -15.65 -2.25 13.32
CA GLU A 72 -15.89 -3.54 12.66
C GLU A 72 -14.84 -3.82 11.58
N PHE A 73 -14.59 -2.84 10.70
CA PHE A 73 -13.54 -2.95 9.69
C PHE A 73 -12.16 -3.08 10.35
N ASN A 74 -11.86 -2.24 11.34
CA ASN A 74 -10.57 -2.24 12.01
C ASN A 74 -10.27 -3.61 12.63
N LYS A 75 -11.26 -4.22 13.29
CA LYS A 75 -11.14 -5.56 13.88
C LYS A 75 -10.92 -6.63 12.80
N LYS A 76 -11.77 -6.68 11.77
CA LYS A 76 -11.68 -7.69 10.69
C LYS A 76 -10.38 -7.58 9.90
N TYR A 77 -9.97 -6.37 9.57
CA TYR A 77 -8.75 -6.12 8.82
C TYR A 77 -7.50 -6.43 9.65
N SER A 78 -7.45 -5.98 10.91
CA SER A 78 -6.30 -6.21 11.80
C SER A 78 -6.10 -7.68 12.15
N ALA A 79 -7.17 -8.48 12.19
CA ALA A 79 -7.07 -9.93 12.37
C ALA A 79 -6.33 -10.64 11.22
N ARG A 80 -6.20 -9.97 10.05
CA ARG A 80 -5.40 -10.40 8.91
C ARG A 80 -4.01 -9.75 8.90
N ILE A 81 -3.54 -9.13 9.96
CA ILE A 81 -2.20 -8.53 9.96
C ILE A 81 -1.38 -9.23 11.04
N PRO A 82 -0.18 -9.76 10.75
CA PRO A 82 0.69 -10.33 11.78
C PRO A 82 0.93 -9.38 12.97
N MET A 83 1.14 -8.08 12.69
CA MET A 83 1.27 -7.05 13.73
C MET A 83 -0.03 -6.72 14.47
N GLY A 84 -1.16 -7.33 14.11
CA GLY A 84 -2.43 -7.27 14.85
C GLY A 84 -3.13 -5.91 14.82
N ARG A 85 -2.71 -4.98 13.95
CA ARG A 85 -3.29 -3.64 13.84
C ARG A 85 -3.20 -3.09 12.43
N MET A 86 -4.09 -2.16 12.10
CA MET A 86 -3.91 -1.25 10.96
C MET A 86 -2.71 -0.32 11.17
N ALA A 87 -2.16 0.16 10.06
CA ALA A 87 -1.11 1.17 10.09
C ALA A 87 -1.67 2.51 10.55
N GLU A 88 -0.87 3.27 11.28
CA GLU A 88 -1.05 4.68 11.53
C GLU A 88 -0.37 5.52 10.45
N LYS A 89 -0.71 6.81 10.34
CA LYS A 89 -0.06 7.70 9.37
C LYS A 89 1.46 7.75 9.55
N ILE A 90 1.93 7.69 10.80
CA ILE A 90 3.35 7.76 11.15
C ILE A 90 4.14 6.54 10.64
N ASP A 91 3.51 5.36 10.55
CA ASP A 91 4.15 4.14 10.05
C ASP A 91 4.57 4.26 8.58
N ILE A 92 3.94 5.18 7.81
CA ILE A 92 4.21 5.38 6.38
C ILE A 92 5.35 6.39 6.15
N ILE A 93 5.62 7.27 7.12
CA ILE A 93 6.60 8.36 6.97
C ILE A 93 8.02 7.81 6.82
N GLY A 94 8.42 6.87 7.69
CA GLY A 94 9.76 6.26 7.64
C GLY A 94 10.07 5.60 6.29
N PRO A 95 9.24 4.66 5.80
CA PRO A 95 9.39 4.05 4.48
C PRO A 95 9.44 5.06 3.34
N MET A 96 8.63 6.13 3.40
CA MET A 96 8.65 7.20 2.40
C MET A 96 10.00 7.95 2.42
N LEU A 97 10.46 8.38 3.60
CA LEU A 97 11.74 9.07 3.77
C LEU A 97 12.91 8.20 3.29
N PHE A 98 12.88 6.90 3.58
CA PHE A 98 13.88 5.95 3.08
C PHE A 98 13.97 5.99 1.54
N LEU A 99 12.84 5.89 0.84
CA LEU A 99 12.81 5.87 -0.63
C LEU A 99 13.29 7.18 -1.27
N VAL A 100 13.05 8.34 -0.64
CA VAL A 100 13.46 9.64 -1.19
C VAL A 100 14.88 10.05 -0.78
N SER A 101 15.44 9.44 0.28
CA SER A 101 16.78 9.74 0.79
C SER A 101 17.89 8.91 0.13
N ASP A 102 19.14 9.27 0.44
CA ASP A 102 20.34 8.54 0.02
C ASP A 102 20.48 7.15 0.66
N ALA A 103 19.66 6.81 1.65
CA ALA A 103 19.60 5.46 2.21
C ALA A 103 19.16 4.42 1.16
N SER A 104 18.47 4.86 0.10
CA SER A 104 18.03 4.03 -1.03
C SER A 104 18.70 4.42 -2.37
N ARG A 105 19.92 4.99 -2.32
CA ARG A 105 20.62 5.57 -3.50
C ARG A 105 20.82 4.59 -4.66
N TYR A 106 20.85 3.28 -4.40
CA TYR A 106 20.98 2.24 -5.43
C TYR A 106 19.66 1.50 -5.71
N MET A 107 18.52 2.06 -5.28
CA MET A 107 17.19 1.50 -5.51
C MET A 107 16.43 2.33 -6.53
N THR A 108 16.06 1.71 -7.65
CA THR A 108 15.08 2.21 -8.62
C THR A 108 14.24 1.04 -9.16
N GLY A 109 13.01 1.31 -9.58
CA GLY A 109 12.05 0.34 -10.06
C GLY A 109 11.43 -0.56 -8.99
N GLN A 110 11.72 -0.31 -7.70
CA GLN A 110 11.35 -1.18 -6.60
C GLN A 110 9.99 -0.83 -6.01
N VAL A 111 9.36 -1.83 -5.37
CA VAL A 111 8.14 -1.68 -4.59
C VAL A 111 8.48 -1.99 -3.13
N LEU A 112 8.29 -1.02 -2.25
CA LEU A 112 8.48 -1.20 -0.82
C LEU A 112 7.12 -1.42 -0.16
N TYR A 113 6.93 -2.57 0.48
CA TYR A 113 5.70 -2.90 1.20
C TYR A 113 5.79 -2.47 2.66
N SER A 114 4.74 -1.80 3.14
CA SER A 114 4.60 -1.36 4.53
C SER A 114 3.18 -1.70 4.98
N ASP A 115 2.96 -2.97 5.34
CA ASP A 115 1.63 -3.56 5.50
C ASP A 115 1.45 -4.39 6.78
N GLY A 116 2.38 -4.25 7.73
CA GLY A 116 2.36 -5.00 8.98
C GLY A 116 2.53 -6.51 8.81
N GLY A 117 3.01 -6.96 7.64
CA GLY A 117 3.24 -8.37 7.29
C GLY A 117 2.05 -9.07 6.64
N LEU A 118 0.99 -8.35 6.27
CA LEU A 118 -0.18 -8.95 5.60
C LEU A 118 0.18 -9.73 4.32
N SER A 119 1.16 -9.27 3.56
CA SER A 119 1.64 -9.95 2.34
C SER A 119 2.69 -11.03 2.58
N ALA A 120 3.07 -11.31 3.83
CA ALA A 120 4.11 -12.28 4.15
C ALA A 120 3.62 -13.74 4.17
N TRP A 121 2.31 -13.97 4.14
CA TRP A 121 1.69 -15.30 4.06
C TRP A 121 0.95 -15.54 2.75
#